data_AF-A0A1G2VTZ5-F1
#
_entry.id   AF-A0A1G2VTZ5-F1
#
_cell.length_a   1.000
_cell.length_b   1.000
_cell.length_c   1.000
_cell.angle_alpha   90.00
_cell.angle_beta   90.00
_cell.angle_gamma   90.00
#
_symmetry.space_group_name_H-M   'P 1'
#
loop_
_entity.id
_entity.type
_entity.pdbx_description
1 polymer ?
#
loop_
_entity_poly.entity_id
_entity_poly.type
_entity_poly.pdbx_seq_one_letter_code
_entity_poly.pdbx_strand_id
1 'polypeptide(L)'
;MKRTRFSSAAIFLGLILSFPVVMPASGVPVPTSVPAASGPRSADDNRPPVRVYMPDGQLKSHTVRVYLSQNIHAGQNPRLRLLRSHAVTRKAIDEANLLEPGLVAPGQEWVESVDGARVRQTGTLLLFDLSEMSFRFKAMQRVLPVVSWMEGGSERVAVGASEVNVADIVATLCYTLATLGLSLLLVIWMARKVGNHPLHFLAGADGHLSLARTQVACWTVAVGGVVLGYGFIRLHIPDIPDSLLVLMGASLTTGGVGSFKDVQKQRAAVVACPPPIPVDLQLADLVRVFTQGQPPELSLAKAQMLFWTLLLLVLFIAKSILDGAIWEVPWPLVALLGFSQAGYLASKLNPQNQ
;
A
#
# COMPACT_ATOMS: atom_id res chain seq x y z
N MET A 1 -37.24 -40.05 24.72
CA MET A 1 -37.75 -40.03 23.34
C MET A 1 -37.68 -38.60 22.82
N LYS A 2 -36.69 -38.28 21.96
CA LYS A 2 -36.56 -37.15 21.02
C LYS A 2 -35.06 -36.95 20.71
N ARG A 3 -34.58 -37.66 19.68
CA ARG A 3 -33.29 -37.45 19.03
C ARG A 3 -33.52 -36.52 17.84
N THR A 4 -32.95 -35.33 17.85
CA THR A 4 -32.85 -34.48 16.66
C THR A 4 -31.53 -34.77 15.96
N ARG A 5 -31.64 -35.42 14.79
CA ARG A 5 -30.54 -35.61 13.83
C ARG A 5 -30.41 -34.32 13.02
N PHE A 6 -29.23 -33.71 12.97
CA PHE A 6 -28.86 -32.77 11.93
C PHE A 6 -27.86 -33.46 11.00
N SER A 7 -28.31 -33.71 9.77
CA SER A 7 -27.51 -34.29 8.70
C SER A 7 -26.81 -33.17 7.93
N SER A 8 -25.51 -33.33 7.70
CA SER A 8 -24.77 -32.62 6.67
C SER A 8 -25.22 -33.09 5.28
N ALA A 9 -25.30 -32.17 4.32
CA ALA A 9 -25.05 -32.45 2.92
C ALA A 9 -24.60 -31.17 2.21
N ALA A 10 -23.38 -31.21 1.70
CA ALA A 10 -22.74 -30.19 0.90
C ALA A 10 -23.26 -30.26 -0.55
N ILE A 11 -23.64 -29.10 -1.11
CA ILE A 11 -23.68 -28.84 -2.54
C ILE A 11 -23.27 -27.37 -2.73
N PHE A 12 -22.03 -27.13 -3.16
CA PHE A 12 -21.64 -25.86 -3.77
C PHE A 12 -20.70 -26.20 -4.94
N LEU A 13 -21.33 -26.52 -6.07
CA LEU A 13 -20.71 -26.68 -7.36
C LEU A 13 -20.90 -25.38 -8.15
N GLY A 14 -19.93 -25.05 -9.01
CA GLY A 14 -19.68 -23.72 -9.56
C GLY A 14 -20.86 -23.00 -10.21
N LEU A 15 -20.89 -21.69 -9.98
CA LEU A 15 -21.55 -20.72 -10.85
C LEU A 15 -20.54 -19.63 -11.20
N ILE A 16 -19.80 -19.84 -12.30
CA ILE A 16 -19.12 -18.76 -13.00
C ILE A 16 -20.22 -18.00 -13.72
N LEU A 17 -20.66 -16.88 -13.15
CA LEU A 17 -21.55 -15.95 -13.83
C LEU A 17 -20.74 -15.18 -14.88
N SER A 18 -20.86 -15.62 -16.13
CA SER A 18 -20.50 -14.82 -17.30
C SER A 18 -21.38 -13.57 -17.33
N PHE A 19 -20.79 -12.42 -17.06
CA PHE A 19 -21.44 -11.14 -17.33
C PHE A 19 -21.48 -10.91 -18.84
N PRO A 20 -22.64 -10.61 -19.45
CA PRO A 20 -22.68 -10.18 -20.84
C PRO A 20 -21.98 -8.82 -20.97
N VAL A 21 -21.01 -8.75 -21.89
CA VAL A 21 -20.44 -7.49 -22.37
C VAL A 21 -21.56 -6.71 -23.05
N VAL A 22 -22.08 -5.69 -22.37
CA VAL A 22 -22.99 -4.72 -22.97
C VAL A 22 -22.15 -3.80 -23.84
N MET A 23 -22.28 -3.93 -25.15
CA MET A 23 -21.77 -2.94 -26.10
C MET A 23 -22.56 -1.64 -25.94
N PRO A 24 -21.90 -0.47 -25.81
CA PRO A 24 -22.61 0.80 -25.77
C PRO A 24 -23.25 1.10 -27.14
N ALA A 25 -24.56 1.35 -27.10
CA ALA A 25 -25.35 1.76 -28.24
C ALA A 25 -24.90 3.12 -28.77
N SER A 26 -24.96 3.23 -30.10
CA SER A 26 -24.64 4.38 -30.93
C SER A 26 -25.30 5.69 -30.49
N GLY A 27 -24.46 6.72 -30.34
CA GLY A 27 -24.65 8.10 -30.82
C GLY A 27 -25.96 8.82 -30.52
N VAL A 28 -25.98 9.61 -29.44
CA VAL A 28 -26.83 10.80 -29.34
C VAL A 28 -26.00 12.01 -29.81
N PRO A 29 -26.43 12.77 -30.83
CA PRO A 29 -25.71 13.97 -31.26
C PRO A 29 -25.80 15.06 -30.18
N VAL A 30 -24.64 15.50 -29.71
CA VAL A 30 -24.49 16.63 -28.79
C VAL A 30 -24.81 17.92 -29.56
N PRO A 31 -25.63 18.85 -29.01
CA PRO A 31 -25.89 20.14 -29.65
C PRO A 31 -24.62 20.98 -29.69
N THR A 32 -24.24 21.37 -30.91
CA THR A 32 -23.14 22.29 -31.21
C THR A 32 -23.46 23.68 -30.65
N SER A 33 -22.91 24.02 -29.49
CA SER A 33 -22.88 25.40 -29.00
C SER A 33 -21.86 26.19 -29.81
N VAL A 34 -22.35 27.20 -30.55
CA VAL A 34 -21.52 28.16 -31.28
C VAL A 34 -20.73 28.98 -30.26
N PRO A 35 -19.38 29.03 -30.33
CA PRO A 35 -18.60 29.89 -29.43
C PRO A 35 -18.85 31.36 -29.77
N ALA A 36 -19.22 32.12 -28.76
CA ALA A 36 -19.34 33.57 -28.82
C ALA A 36 -17.98 34.21 -29.17
N ALA A 37 -18.03 35.20 -30.06
CA ALA A 37 -16.88 35.90 -30.61
C ALA A 37 -15.93 36.41 -29.52
N SER A 38 -14.71 35.87 -29.52
CA SER A 38 -13.57 36.39 -28.75
C SER A 38 -13.17 37.77 -29.27
N GLY A 39 -13.05 38.75 -28.36
CA GLY A 39 -12.51 40.07 -28.65
C GLY A 39 -11.05 40.04 -29.17
N PRO A 40 -10.51 41.20 -29.58
CA PRO A 40 -9.20 41.28 -30.22
C PRO A 40 -8.10 40.77 -29.30
N ARG A 41 -7.50 39.62 -29.68
CA ARG A 41 -6.30 39.06 -29.07
C ARG A 41 -5.11 39.99 -29.36
N SER A 42 -4.49 40.50 -28.30
CA SER A 42 -3.23 41.24 -28.34
C SER A 42 -2.15 40.40 -29.03
N ALA A 43 -1.34 40.98 -29.91
CA ALA A 43 -0.32 40.29 -30.71
C ALA A 43 0.84 39.64 -29.89
N ASP A 44 0.81 39.71 -28.56
CA ASP A 44 1.77 39.07 -27.65
C ASP A 44 1.32 37.65 -27.20
N ASP A 45 0.18 37.16 -27.72
CA ASP A 45 -0.49 35.89 -27.33
C ASP A 45 0.16 34.62 -27.90
N ASN A 46 1.34 34.71 -28.53
CA ASN A 46 2.01 33.57 -29.17
C ASN A 46 3.01 32.84 -28.27
N ARG A 47 3.18 33.26 -27.00
CA ARG A 47 3.99 32.51 -26.05
C ARG A 47 3.19 31.31 -25.54
N PRO A 48 3.79 30.10 -25.49
CA PRO A 48 3.11 28.96 -24.90
C PRO A 48 2.71 29.28 -23.45
N PRO A 49 1.51 28.86 -23.01
CA PRO A 49 1.03 29.15 -21.67
C PRO A 49 2.00 28.57 -20.64
N VAL A 50 2.35 29.38 -19.63
CA VAL A 50 3.22 28.96 -18.55
C VAL A 50 2.50 27.88 -17.72
N ARG A 51 3.12 26.71 -17.60
CA ARG A 51 2.57 25.57 -16.86
C ARG A 51 3.30 25.41 -15.54
N VAL A 52 2.52 25.18 -14.48
CA VAL A 52 3.02 24.77 -13.17
C VAL A 52 2.78 23.28 -13.03
N TYR A 53 3.84 22.53 -12.80
CA TYR A 53 3.78 21.10 -12.52
C TYR A 53 4.29 20.83 -11.11
N MET A 54 3.48 20.13 -10.31
CA MET A 54 3.87 19.68 -8.98
C MET A 54 3.61 18.17 -8.92
N PRO A 55 4.63 17.33 -8.65
CA PRO A 55 4.40 15.90 -8.46
C PRO A 55 3.37 15.64 -7.36
N ASP A 56 2.53 14.63 -7.57
CA ASP A 56 1.53 14.21 -6.59
C ASP A 56 2.14 13.37 -5.46
N GLY A 57 1.48 13.35 -4.29
CA GLY A 57 1.87 12.53 -3.13
C GLY A 57 3.15 12.98 -2.43
N GLN A 58 3.50 14.27 -2.51
CA GLN A 58 4.68 14.80 -1.81
C GLN A 58 4.44 14.90 -0.30
N LEU A 59 5.48 14.64 0.49
CA LEU A 59 5.41 14.71 1.95
C LEU A 59 5.69 16.14 2.43
N LYS A 60 4.86 16.69 3.33
CA LYS A 60 5.07 18.03 3.90
C LYS A 60 6.36 18.15 4.73
N SER A 61 6.84 17.03 5.26
CA SER A 61 8.07 16.96 6.06
C SER A 61 9.35 17.10 5.22
N HIS A 62 9.21 17.07 3.89
CA HIS A 62 10.29 17.23 2.95
C HIS A 62 10.07 18.48 2.11
N THR A 63 11.15 18.94 1.50
CA THR A 63 11.09 20.05 0.56
C THR A 63 10.26 19.66 -0.67
N VAL A 64 9.19 20.42 -0.90
CA VAL A 64 8.27 20.21 -2.01
C VAL A 64 8.83 20.80 -3.29
N ARG A 65 8.78 20.00 -4.35
CA ARG A 65 9.26 20.32 -5.69
C ARG A 65 8.10 20.85 -6.53
N VAL A 66 8.31 22.03 -7.10
CA VAL A 66 7.39 22.64 -8.07
C VAL A 66 8.20 23.04 -9.30
N TYR A 67 7.74 22.63 -10.47
CA TYR A 67 8.36 22.92 -11.74
C TYR A 67 7.54 23.98 -12.47
N LEU A 68 8.23 24.92 -13.10
CA LEU A 68 7.64 25.95 -13.96
C LEU A 68 8.20 25.78 -15.37
N SER A 69 7.35 25.75 -16.40
CA SER A 69 7.79 25.65 -17.80
C SER A 69 8.56 26.87 -18.31
N GLN A 70 8.66 27.92 -17.50
CA GLN A 70 9.42 29.13 -17.78
C GLN A 70 10.70 29.14 -16.94
N ASN A 71 11.81 29.56 -17.55
CA ASN A 71 13.05 29.83 -16.85
C ASN A 71 12.94 31.15 -16.09
N ILE A 72 12.75 31.04 -14.77
CA ILE A 72 12.77 32.15 -13.83
C ILE A 72 13.96 32.06 -12.87
N HIS A 73 14.41 33.22 -12.40
CA HIS A 73 15.55 33.40 -11.50
C HIS A 73 15.11 33.85 -10.10
N ALA A 74 15.98 33.65 -9.10
CA ALA A 74 15.71 34.03 -7.72
C ALA A 74 15.35 35.53 -7.55
N GLY A 75 16.00 36.41 -8.32
CA GLY A 75 15.72 37.86 -8.30
C GLY A 75 14.32 38.27 -8.75
N GLN A 76 13.53 37.35 -9.33
CA GLN A 76 12.14 37.57 -9.70
C GLN A 76 11.17 37.31 -8.53
N ASN A 77 11.68 37.02 -7.32
CA ASN A 77 10.89 36.79 -6.11
C ASN A 77 9.72 35.80 -6.32
N PRO A 78 9.98 34.57 -6.80
CA PRO A 78 8.93 33.56 -6.93
C PRO A 78 8.29 33.24 -5.58
N ARG A 79 6.97 33.04 -5.58
CA ARG A 79 6.16 32.73 -4.40
C ARG A 79 5.16 31.64 -4.74
N LEU A 80 4.99 30.68 -3.83
CA LEU A 80 4.00 29.61 -3.95
C LEU A 80 2.81 29.91 -3.03
N ARG A 81 1.61 29.78 -3.59
CA ARG A 81 0.36 29.75 -2.85
C ARG A 81 -0.33 28.42 -3.11
N LEU A 82 -0.71 27.73 -2.04
CA LEU A 82 -1.42 26.46 -2.11
C LEU A 82 -2.90 26.69 -1.82
N LEU A 83 -3.73 26.65 -2.86
CA LEU A 83 -5.18 26.83 -2.73
C LEU A 83 -5.84 25.49 -2.40
N ARG A 84 -6.79 25.48 -1.47
CA ARG A 84 -7.51 24.26 -1.07
C ARG A 84 -8.88 24.22 -1.71
N SER A 85 -9.36 23.01 -2.01
CA SER A 85 -10.69 22.81 -2.57
C SER A 85 -11.74 22.84 -1.45
N HIS A 86 -12.46 23.95 -1.34
CA HIS A 86 -13.45 24.21 -0.29
C HIS A 86 -14.84 23.69 -0.59
N ALA A 87 -14.96 22.50 -1.19
CA ALA A 87 -16.28 21.94 -1.46
C ALA A 87 -17.13 21.81 -0.18
N VAL A 88 -16.48 21.61 0.99
CA VAL A 88 -17.15 21.43 2.29
C VAL A 88 -16.52 22.25 3.43
N THR A 89 -15.24 22.62 3.34
CA THR A 89 -14.54 23.35 4.42
C THR A 89 -14.55 24.86 4.21
N ARG A 90 -14.55 25.62 5.31
CA ARG A 90 -14.31 27.07 5.24
C ARG A 90 -12.88 27.34 4.79
N LYS A 91 -12.71 28.43 4.04
CA LYS A 91 -11.40 28.98 3.68
C LYS A 91 -10.53 29.10 4.92
N ALA A 92 -9.38 28.43 4.92
CA ALA A 92 -8.49 28.44 6.06
C ALA A 92 -7.55 29.67 6.00
N ILE A 93 -7.14 30.15 7.17
CA ILE A 93 -6.32 31.38 7.32
C ILE A 93 -4.97 31.24 6.58
N ASP A 94 -4.46 30.02 6.47
CA ASP A 94 -3.16 29.68 5.88
C ASP A 94 -3.13 29.72 4.35
N GLU A 95 -4.26 29.81 3.65
CA GLU A 95 -4.28 29.88 2.17
C GLU A 95 -3.86 31.25 1.61
N ALA A 96 -3.84 32.28 2.45
CA ALA A 96 -3.32 33.58 2.08
C ALA A 96 -1.78 33.64 2.17
N ASN A 97 -1.15 32.65 2.81
CA ASN A 97 0.28 32.64 3.02
C ASN A 97 1.01 32.40 1.70
N LEU A 98 1.96 33.28 1.41
CA LEU A 98 2.88 33.16 0.28
C LEU A 98 4.15 32.51 0.81
N LEU A 99 4.49 31.35 0.25
CA LEU A 99 5.69 30.61 0.60
C LEU A 99 6.83 31.02 -0.32
N GLU A 100 7.97 31.36 0.25
CA GLU A 100 9.18 31.66 -0.52
C GLU A 100 9.99 30.37 -0.73
N PRO A 101 10.58 30.16 -1.92
CA PRO A 101 11.36 28.96 -2.18
C PRO A 101 12.72 29.05 -1.49
N GLY A 102 13.15 27.95 -0.88
CA GLY A 102 14.52 27.80 -0.37
C GLY A 102 15.56 27.62 -1.49
N LEU A 103 15.14 27.18 -2.68
CA LEU A 103 16.01 27.06 -3.86
C LEU A 103 15.23 27.38 -5.14
N VAL A 104 15.87 28.12 -6.04
CA VAL A 104 15.42 28.42 -7.40
C VAL A 104 16.49 27.95 -8.38
N ALA A 105 16.23 26.89 -9.14
CA ALA A 105 17.16 26.29 -10.08
C ALA A 105 16.59 26.35 -11.52
N PRO A 106 16.98 27.35 -12.35
CA PRO A 106 16.57 27.43 -13.75
C PRO A 106 17.24 26.38 -14.63
N GLY A 107 16.69 26.13 -15.82
CA GLY A 107 17.24 25.22 -16.82
C GLY A 107 17.19 23.74 -16.44
N GLN A 108 16.34 23.36 -15.48
CA GLN A 108 16.14 21.98 -15.07
C GLN A 108 15.21 21.27 -16.04
N GLU A 109 15.46 19.97 -16.21
CA GLU A 109 14.62 19.11 -17.01
C GLU A 109 13.86 18.12 -16.13
N TRP A 110 12.61 17.84 -16.50
CA TRP A 110 11.80 16.82 -15.85
C TRP A 110 10.96 16.06 -16.86
N VAL A 111 10.40 14.94 -16.40
CA VAL A 111 9.43 14.14 -17.16
C VAL A 111 8.07 14.32 -16.52
N GLU A 112 7.12 14.80 -17.30
CA GLU A 112 5.73 14.95 -16.91
C GLU A 112 4.88 13.90 -17.63
N SER A 113 3.86 13.37 -16.95
CA SER A 113 2.87 12.48 -17.57
C SER A 113 1.66 13.30 -18.00
N VAL A 114 1.58 13.66 -19.29
CA VAL A 114 0.45 14.39 -19.88
C VAL A 114 -0.33 13.41 -20.74
N ASP A 115 -1.61 13.20 -20.42
CA ASP A 115 -2.49 12.26 -21.14
C ASP A 115 -1.90 10.84 -21.27
N GLY A 116 -1.19 10.39 -20.23
CA GLY A 116 -0.52 9.08 -20.20
C GLY A 116 0.80 9.00 -20.98
N ALA A 117 1.17 10.05 -21.71
CA ALA A 117 2.47 10.13 -22.38
C ALA A 117 3.51 10.81 -21.48
N ARG A 118 4.73 10.24 -21.45
CA ARG A 118 5.88 10.85 -20.76
C ARG A 118 6.50 11.91 -21.67
N VAL A 119 6.33 13.18 -21.32
CA VAL A 119 6.87 14.33 -22.05
C VAL A 119 8.03 14.92 -21.27
N ARG A 120 9.19 15.11 -21.92
CA ARG A 120 10.34 15.83 -21.34
C ARG A 120 10.09 17.32 -21.46
N GLN A 121 10.21 18.03 -20.36
CA GLN A 121 10.02 19.47 -20.26
C GLN A 121 11.30 20.11 -19.68
N THR A 122 11.49 21.40 -19.96
CA THR A 122 12.62 22.19 -19.46
C THR A 122 12.08 23.51 -18.87
N GLY A 123 12.70 23.99 -17.78
CA GLY A 123 12.24 25.18 -17.08
C GLY A 123 12.89 25.35 -15.71
N THR A 124 12.18 25.91 -14.73
CA THR A 124 12.72 26.14 -13.37
C THR A 124 12.17 25.15 -12.34
N LEU A 125 13.07 24.58 -11.53
CA LEU A 125 12.73 23.86 -10.31
C LEU A 125 12.73 24.84 -9.13
N LEU A 126 11.62 24.86 -8.39
CA LEU A 126 11.44 25.58 -7.15
C LEU A 126 11.27 24.58 -6.00
N LEU A 127 11.98 24.83 -4.90
CA LEU A 127 11.95 24.00 -3.71
C LEU A 127 11.36 24.78 -2.53
N PHE A 128 10.25 24.32 -1.97
CA PHE A 128 9.53 24.98 -0.87
C PHE A 128 9.55 24.12 0.38
N ASP A 129 9.75 24.72 1.55
CA ASP A 129 9.53 24.04 2.82
C ASP A 129 8.06 24.21 3.24
N LEU A 130 7.37 23.10 3.51
CA LEU A 130 5.98 23.07 3.97
C LEU A 130 5.86 22.66 5.45
N SER A 131 6.97 22.58 6.18
CA SER A 131 7.02 22.12 7.57
C SER A 131 6.10 22.90 8.51
N GLU A 132 5.94 24.21 8.28
CA GLU A 132 5.08 25.10 9.09
C GLU A 132 3.59 24.98 8.77
N MET A 133 3.20 24.31 7.67
CA MET A 133 1.80 24.22 7.28
C MET A 133 1.04 23.22 8.17
N SER A 134 0.05 23.73 8.91
CA SER A 134 -0.77 22.89 9.78
C SER A 134 -1.79 22.08 8.97
N PHE A 135 -1.64 20.76 8.95
CA PHE A 135 -2.61 19.85 8.31
C PHE A 135 -3.68 19.38 9.33
N ARG A 136 -3.59 19.90 10.56
CA ARG A 136 -4.36 19.45 11.73
C ARG A 136 -4.18 17.94 11.93
N PHE A 137 -5.25 17.18 11.75
CA PHE A 137 -5.29 15.73 11.84
C PHE A 137 -5.60 15.08 10.49
N LYS A 138 -5.38 15.76 9.35
CA LYS A 138 -5.61 15.16 8.04
C LYS A 138 -4.34 14.43 7.58
N ALA A 139 -4.46 13.16 7.20
CA ALA A 139 -3.37 12.40 6.61
C ALA A 139 -2.87 13.03 5.30
N MET A 140 -3.77 13.64 4.54
CA MET A 140 -3.48 14.29 3.27
C MET A 140 -4.33 15.54 3.08
N GLN A 141 -3.82 16.45 2.26
CA GLN A 141 -4.53 17.63 1.82
C GLN A 141 -4.34 17.85 0.33
N ARG A 142 -5.47 17.93 -0.37
CA ARG A 142 -5.51 18.25 -1.80
C ARG A 142 -5.41 19.76 -1.99
N VAL A 143 -4.41 20.19 -2.75
CA VAL A 143 -4.06 21.59 -2.98
C VAL A 143 -3.82 21.86 -4.46
N LEU A 144 -4.20 23.04 -4.92
CA LEU A 144 -3.91 23.55 -6.25
C LEU A 144 -2.71 24.51 -6.13
N PRO A 145 -1.55 24.19 -6.73
CA PRO A 145 -0.38 25.04 -6.66
C PRO A 145 -0.56 26.26 -7.56
N VAL A 146 -0.30 27.45 -7.02
CA VAL A 146 -0.29 28.71 -7.75
C VAL A 146 1.04 29.38 -7.49
N VAL A 147 1.80 29.63 -8.56
CA VAL A 147 3.10 30.29 -8.47
C VAL A 147 2.94 31.71 -9.00
N SER A 148 3.39 32.70 -8.23
CA SER A 148 3.54 34.07 -8.71
C SER A 148 4.98 34.54 -8.67
N TRP A 149 5.36 35.44 -9.58
CA TRP A 149 6.71 36.02 -9.66
C TRP A 149 6.65 37.40 -10.31
N MET A 150 7.70 38.19 -10.15
CA MET A 150 7.83 39.53 -10.75
C MET A 150 8.56 39.46 -12.09
N GLU A 151 7.96 40.00 -13.15
CA GLU A 151 8.57 40.11 -14.48
C GLU A 151 8.29 41.51 -15.06
N GLY A 152 9.34 42.30 -15.29
CA GLY A 152 9.19 43.66 -15.81
C GLY A 152 8.37 44.59 -14.91
N GLY A 153 8.46 44.41 -13.58
CA GLY A 153 7.68 45.18 -12.60
C GLY A 153 6.21 44.77 -12.46
N SER A 154 5.74 43.79 -13.24
CA SER A 154 4.39 43.24 -13.13
C SER A 154 4.41 41.86 -12.48
N GLU A 155 3.43 41.58 -11.62
CA GLU A 155 3.24 40.24 -11.06
C GLU A 155 2.65 39.32 -12.15
N ARG A 156 3.34 38.22 -12.43
CA ARG A 156 2.86 37.12 -13.26
C ARG A 156 2.39 36.01 -12.34
N VAL A 157 1.32 35.33 -12.75
CA VAL A 157 0.72 34.23 -11.99
C VAL A 157 0.49 33.06 -12.93
N ALA A 158 0.93 31.87 -12.51
CA ALA A 158 0.63 30.62 -13.18
C ALA A 158 -0.05 29.66 -12.20
N VAL A 159 -1.05 28.93 -12.69
CA VAL A 159 -1.86 27.99 -11.91
C VAL A 159 -1.58 26.58 -12.39
N GLY A 160 -1.44 25.64 -11.46
CA GLY A 160 -1.28 24.23 -11.76
C GLY A 160 -2.46 23.68 -12.56
N ALA A 161 -2.18 22.74 -13.47
CA ALA A 161 -3.23 22.12 -14.28
C ALA A 161 -4.15 21.20 -13.47
N SER A 162 -3.65 20.63 -12.37
CA SER A 162 -4.37 19.70 -11.51
C SER A 162 -4.09 19.96 -10.04
N GLU A 163 -5.07 19.62 -9.20
CA GLU A 163 -4.86 19.52 -7.76
C GLU A 163 -3.95 18.34 -7.42
N VAL A 164 -3.08 18.53 -6.44
CA VAL A 164 -2.10 17.56 -5.98
C VAL A 164 -2.28 17.29 -4.49
N ASN A 165 -1.97 16.08 -4.06
CA ASN A 165 -2.02 15.67 -2.67
C ASN A 165 -0.66 15.95 -2.02
N VAL A 166 -0.70 16.69 -0.92
CA VAL A 166 0.42 16.78 0.03
C VAL A 166 0.04 15.96 1.25
N ALA A 167 0.94 15.09 1.70
CA ALA A 167 0.69 14.20 2.83
C ALA A 167 1.44 14.61 4.09
N ASP A 168 0.81 14.34 5.22
CA ASP A 168 1.39 14.40 6.56
C ASP A 168 1.74 12.97 7.00
N ILE A 169 3.04 12.68 7.09
CA ILE A 169 3.54 11.34 7.43
C ILE A 169 3.07 10.88 8.81
N VAL A 170 3.00 11.79 9.80
CA VAL A 170 2.62 11.42 11.17
C VAL A 170 1.15 11.06 11.21
N ALA A 171 0.29 11.90 10.62
CA ALA A 171 -1.12 11.60 10.53
C ALA A 171 -1.36 10.32 9.73
N THR A 172 -0.70 10.14 8.58
CA THR A 172 -0.81 8.93 7.76
C THR A 172 -0.46 7.67 8.55
N LEU A 173 0.64 7.67 9.31
CA LEU A 173 1.03 6.56 10.17
C LEU A 173 -0.03 6.30 11.25
N CYS A 174 -0.53 7.35 11.93
CA CYS A 174 -1.59 7.23 12.93
C CYS A 174 -2.87 6.61 12.35
N TYR A 175 -3.34 7.07 11.19
CA TYR A 175 -4.53 6.49 10.53
C TYR A 175 -4.30 5.04 10.13
N THR A 176 -3.15 4.73 9.55
CA THR A 176 -2.80 3.37 9.15
C THR A 176 -2.81 2.43 10.36
N LEU A 177 -2.14 2.81 11.45
CA LEU A 177 -2.11 2.03 12.69
C LEU A 177 -3.50 1.90 13.33
N ALA A 178 -4.31 2.97 13.31
CA ALA A 178 -5.67 2.94 13.84
C ALA A 178 -6.56 1.98 13.04
N THR A 179 -6.51 2.03 11.71
CA THR A 179 -7.29 1.13 10.85
C THR A 179 -6.84 -0.31 11.01
N LEU A 180 -5.53 -0.59 10.97
CA LEU A 180 -5.00 -1.94 11.21
C LEU A 180 -5.38 -2.46 12.60
N GLY A 181 -5.23 -1.63 13.64
CA GLY A 181 -5.61 -1.95 15.00
C GLY A 181 -7.10 -2.28 15.11
N LEU A 182 -7.98 -1.48 14.50
CA LEU A 182 -9.43 -1.72 14.48
C LEU A 182 -9.77 -3.02 13.75
N SER A 183 -9.15 -3.31 12.60
CA SER A 183 -9.34 -4.56 11.87
C SER A 183 -8.88 -5.77 12.69
N LEU A 184 -7.73 -5.68 13.36
CA LEU A 184 -7.23 -6.74 14.25
C LEU A 184 -8.16 -6.95 15.45
N LEU A 185 -8.62 -5.87 16.07
CA LEU A 185 -9.59 -5.95 17.18
C LEU A 185 -10.90 -6.58 16.74
N LEU A 186 -11.39 -6.28 15.54
CA LEU A 186 -12.58 -6.90 14.97
C LEU A 186 -12.40 -8.41 14.79
N VAL A 187 -11.27 -8.85 14.23
CA VAL A 187 -10.93 -10.27 14.06
C VAL A 187 -10.84 -10.96 15.43
N ILE A 188 -10.17 -10.35 16.41
CA ILE A 188 -10.05 -10.88 17.78
C ILE A 188 -11.43 -10.99 18.44
N TRP A 189 -12.27 -9.98 18.28
CA TRP A 189 -13.63 -9.97 18.81
C TRP A 189 -14.49 -11.07 18.19
N MET A 190 -14.44 -11.24 16.87
CA MET A 190 -15.14 -12.33 16.18
C MET A 190 -14.65 -13.70 16.66
N ALA A 191 -13.34 -13.90 16.83
CA ALA A 191 -12.78 -15.15 17.32
C ALA A 191 -13.25 -15.47 18.75
N ARG A 192 -13.27 -14.47 19.64
CA ARG A 192 -13.78 -14.61 21.01
C ARG A 192 -15.26 -14.96 21.04
N LYS A 193 -16.07 -14.40 20.14
CA LYS A 193 -17.51 -14.69 20.07
C LYS A 193 -17.81 -16.15 19.74
N VAL A 194 -16.91 -16.83 19.01
CA VAL A 194 -17.01 -18.26 18.69
C VAL A 194 -16.53 -19.15 19.86
N GLY A 195 -16.07 -18.56 20.98
CA GLY A 195 -15.62 -19.28 22.16
C GLY A 195 -14.16 -19.74 22.10
N ASN A 196 -13.40 -19.28 21.11
CA ASN A 196 -12.00 -19.66 20.92
C ASN A 196 -11.05 -18.52 21.34
N HIS A 197 -9.90 -18.89 21.90
CA HIS A 197 -8.79 -17.95 22.05
C HIS A 197 -8.39 -17.40 20.67
N PRO A 198 -8.20 -16.08 20.49
CA PRO A 198 -7.98 -15.48 19.17
C PRO A 198 -6.71 -16.00 18.47
N LEU A 199 -5.73 -16.44 19.25
CA LEU A 199 -4.49 -17.04 18.74
C LEU A 199 -4.70 -18.42 18.12
N HIS A 200 -5.84 -19.10 18.34
CA HIS A 200 -6.16 -20.36 17.66
C HIS A 200 -6.29 -20.19 16.14
N PHE A 201 -6.51 -18.98 15.63
CA PHE A 201 -6.48 -18.73 14.18
C PHE A 201 -5.08 -18.99 13.59
N LEU A 202 -4.04 -18.73 14.39
CA LEU A 202 -2.65 -18.99 14.04
C LEU A 202 -2.22 -20.42 14.38
N ALA A 203 -3.00 -21.14 15.21
CA ALA A 203 -2.72 -22.53 15.53
C ALA A 203 -2.93 -23.43 14.30
N GLY A 204 -2.11 -24.47 14.17
CA GLY A 204 -2.26 -25.55 13.21
C GLY A 204 -3.32 -26.55 13.68
N ALA A 205 -3.47 -27.62 12.90
CA ALA A 205 -4.43 -28.66 13.21
C ALA A 205 -4.02 -29.48 14.46
N ASP A 206 -2.72 -29.45 14.79
CA ASP A 206 -2.08 -29.98 15.99
C ASP A 206 -2.35 -29.16 17.26
N GLY A 207 -2.99 -28.00 17.16
CA GLY A 207 -3.27 -27.11 18.30
C GLY A 207 -2.11 -26.19 18.70
N HIS A 208 -0.94 -26.34 18.08
CA HIS A 208 0.24 -25.50 18.28
C HIS A 208 0.31 -24.35 17.27
N LEU A 209 1.09 -23.31 17.53
CA LEU A 209 1.24 -22.20 16.57
C LEU A 209 1.87 -22.67 15.24
N SER A 210 1.18 -22.40 14.13
CA SER A 210 1.65 -22.72 12.80
C SER A 210 2.51 -21.57 12.24
N LEU A 211 3.78 -21.86 11.97
CA LEU A 211 4.70 -20.90 11.37
C LEU A 211 4.14 -20.29 10.08
N ALA A 212 3.63 -21.10 9.16
CA ALA A 212 3.11 -20.62 7.88
C ALA A 212 1.89 -19.70 8.04
N ARG A 213 0.95 -20.02 8.95
CA ARG A 213 -0.21 -19.14 9.24
C ARG A 213 0.23 -17.81 9.83
N THR A 214 1.19 -17.84 10.76
CA THR A 214 1.78 -16.63 11.34
C THR A 214 2.51 -15.80 10.28
N GLN A 215 3.28 -16.42 9.39
CA GLN A 215 3.96 -15.73 8.29
C GLN A 215 2.96 -15.03 7.37
N VAL A 216 1.91 -15.74 6.94
CA VAL A 216 0.85 -15.17 6.09
C VAL A 216 0.15 -14.02 6.79
N ALA A 217 -0.19 -14.15 8.08
CA ALA A 217 -0.78 -13.08 8.86
C ALA A 217 0.14 -11.85 8.96
N CYS A 218 1.42 -12.04 9.27
CA CYS A 218 2.41 -10.96 9.34
C CYS A 218 2.57 -10.25 7.98
N TRP A 219 2.69 -11.00 6.88
CA TRP A 219 2.76 -10.41 5.54
C TRP A 219 1.49 -9.66 5.16
N THR A 220 0.32 -10.18 5.53
CA THR A 220 -0.97 -9.53 5.25
C THR A 220 -1.06 -8.19 5.98
N VAL A 221 -0.65 -8.14 7.25
CA VAL A 221 -0.61 -6.88 8.02
C VAL A 221 0.42 -5.91 7.46
N ALA A 222 1.62 -6.39 7.11
CA ALA A 222 2.68 -5.53 6.57
C ALA A 222 2.31 -4.95 5.19
N VAL A 223 1.93 -5.80 4.23
CA VAL A 223 1.52 -5.37 2.88
C VAL A 223 0.25 -4.53 2.95
N GLY A 224 -0.77 -4.99 3.68
CA GLY A 224 -2.02 -4.26 3.85
C GLY A 224 -1.79 -2.89 4.51
N GLY A 225 -0.91 -2.81 5.50
CA GLY A 225 -0.54 -1.55 6.15
C GLY A 225 0.16 -0.58 5.21
N VAL A 226 1.15 -1.05 4.45
CA VAL A 226 1.87 -0.22 3.47
C VAL A 226 0.94 0.24 2.35
N VAL A 227 0.13 -0.66 1.78
CA VAL A 227 -0.86 -0.33 0.74
C VAL A 227 -1.87 0.69 1.26
N LEU A 228 -2.38 0.50 2.47
CA LEU A 228 -3.32 1.43 3.09
C LEU A 228 -2.68 2.81 3.33
N GLY A 229 -1.46 2.84 3.87
CA GLY A 229 -0.70 4.07 4.08
C GLY A 229 -0.49 4.84 2.78
N TYR A 230 -0.09 4.17 1.71
CA TYR A 230 0.04 4.81 0.39
C TYR A 230 -1.29 5.18 -0.25
N GLY A 231 -2.33 4.37 -0.05
CA GLY A 231 -3.69 4.71 -0.47
C GLY A 231 -4.16 6.03 0.14
N PHE A 232 -3.81 6.28 1.41
CA PHE A 232 -4.07 7.57 2.06
C PHE A 232 -3.19 8.72 1.53
N ILE A 233 -1.98 8.46 1.04
CA ILE A 233 -1.09 9.50 0.51
C ILE A 233 -1.48 9.91 -0.92
N ARG A 234 -1.74 8.92 -1.80
CA ARG A 234 -1.89 9.15 -3.25
C ARG A 234 -3.34 9.10 -3.75
N LEU A 235 -4.30 8.65 -2.94
CA LEU A 235 -5.69 8.36 -3.36
C LEU A 235 -5.82 7.42 -4.57
N HIS A 236 -4.72 6.81 -4.98
CA HIS A 236 -4.62 5.85 -6.05
C HIS A 236 -4.19 4.54 -5.42
N ILE A 237 -4.79 3.44 -5.88
CA ILE A 237 -4.40 2.11 -5.44
C ILE A 237 -2.99 1.88 -6.01
N PRO A 238 -1.96 1.75 -5.18
CA PRO A 238 -0.63 1.50 -5.68
C PRO A 238 -0.59 0.12 -6.36
N ASP A 239 0.09 0.03 -7.50
CA ASP A 239 0.36 -1.25 -8.13
C ASP A 239 1.16 -2.13 -7.16
N ILE A 240 0.71 -3.36 -6.95
CA ILE A 240 1.39 -4.32 -6.09
C ILE A 240 2.44 -5.04 -6.95
N PRO A 241 3.74 -4.94 -6.63
CA PRO A 241 4.78 -5.63 -7.40
C PRO A 241 4.58 -7.14 -7.44
N ASP A 242 4.84 -7.75 -8.59
CA ASP A 242 4.74 -9.20 -8.81
C ASP A 242 5.59 -10.00 -7.82
N SER A 243 6.76 -9.47 -7.45
CA SER A 243 7.67 -10.09 -6.48
C SER A 243 7.03 -10.26 -5.10
N LEU A 244 6.19 -9.32 -4.66
CA LEU A 244 5.43 -9.44 -3.40
C LEU A 244 4.32 -10.47 -3.49
N LEU A 245 3.60 -10.51 -4.63
CA LEU A 245 2.56 -11.51 -4.86
C LEU A 245 3.15 -12.92 -4.82
N VAL A 246 4.30 -13.12 -5.45
CA VAL A 246 5.04 -14.39 -5.41
C VAL A 246 5.51 -14.72 -3.99
N LEU A 247 5.99 -13.74 -3.22
CA LEU A 247 6.40 -13.94 -1.83
C LEU A 247 5.24 -14.39 -0.93
N MET A 248 4.08 -13.77 -1.10
CA MET A 248 2.85 -14.15 -0.40
C MET A 248 2.36 -15.54 -0.84
N GLY A 249 2.40 -15.82 -2.15
CA GLY A 249 2.07 -17.14 -2.70
C GLY A 249 3.01 -18.26 -2.23
N ALA A 250 4.30 -17.98 -2.11
CA ALA A 250 5.29 -18.91 -1.55
C ALA A 250 5.01 -19.23 -0.08
N SER A 251 4.63 -18.22 0.71
CA SER A 251 4.22 -18.40 2.11
C SER A 251 2.94 -19.26 2.24
N LEU A 252 2.00 -19.11 1.31
CA LEU A 252 0.79 -19.94 1.26
C LEU A 252 1.08 -21.38 0.83
N THR A 253 1.92 -21.59 -0.18
CA THR A 253 2.25 -22.93 -0.70
C THR A 253 2.98 -23.78 0.32
N THR A 254 3.95 -23.20 1.07
CA THR A 254 4.63 -23.93 2.15
C THR A 254 3.67 -24.33 3.28
N GLY A 255 2.69 -23.49 3.62
CA GLY A 255 1.65 -23.81 4.60
C GLY A 255 0.62 -24.83 4.10
N GLY A 256 0.25 -24.76 2.82
CA GLY A 256 -0.74 -25.63 2.18
C GLY A 256 -0.28 -27.08 2.09
N VAL A 257 0.94 -27.31 1.60
CA VAL A 257 1.49 -28.68 1.43
C VAL A 257 1.64 -29.40 2.77
N GLY A 258 2.00 -28.68 3.84
CA GLY A 258 2.03 -29.23 5.20
C GLY A 258 0.63 -29.59 5.70
N SER A 259 -0.34 -28.67 5.54
CA SER A 259 -1.71 -28.85 6.02
C SER A 259 -2.44 -30.04 5.37
N PHE A 260 -2.22 -30.33 4.08
CA PHE A 260 -2.85 -31.50 3.43
C PHE A 260 -2.34 -32.83 3.99
N LYS A 261 -1.04 -32.96 4.25
CA LYS A 261 -0.46 -34.15 4.90
C LYS A 261 -0.92 -34.28 6.34
N ASP A 262 -0.99 -33.18 7.07
CA ASP A 262 -1.42 -33.16 8.47
C ASP A 262 -2.91 -33.52 8.58
N VAL A 263 -3.76 -33.02 7.69
CA VAL A 263 -5.18 -33.43 7.58
C VAL A 263 -5.31 -34.91 7.20
N GLN A 264 -4.45 -35.43 6.33
CA GLN A 264 -4.45 -36.86 5.98
C GLN A 264 -4.01 -37.73 7.16
N LYS A 265 -2.96 -37.34 7.90
CA LYS A 265 -2.51 -38.00 9.13
C LYS A 265 -3.54 -37.89 10.25
N GLN A 266 -4.21 -36.75 10.41
CA GLN A 266 -5.29 -36.59 11.38
C GLN A 266 -6.52 -37.41 11.02
N ARG A 267 -6.90 -37.50 9.74
CA ARG A 267 -7.98 -38.41 9.33
C ARG A 267 -7.63 -39.87 9.64
N ALA A 268 -6.36 -40.24 9.52
CA ALA A 268 -5.88 -41.56 9.94
C ALA A 268 -5.87 -41.73 11.47
N ALA A 269 -5.55 -40.68 12.24
CA ALA A 269 -5.45 -40.71 13.70
C ALA A 269 -6.80 -40.54 14.44
N VAL A 270 -7.79 -39.87 13.84
CA VAL A 270 -9.16 -39.71 14.38
C VAL A 270 -9.91 -41.05 14.42
N VAL A 271 -9.43 -42.06 13.68
CA VAL A 271 -9.91 -43.45 13.79
C VAL A 271 -9.33 -44.15 15.04
N ALA A 272 -8.31 -43.58 15.70
CA ALA A 272 -7.51 -44.28 16.71
C ALA A 272 -7.45 -43.64 18.12
N CYS A 273 -7.76 -42.35 18.35
CA CYS A 273 -7.54 -41.72 19.68
C CYS A 273 -8.49 -40.55 20.06
N PRO A 274 -8.56 -40.18 21.37
CA PRO A 274 -9.47 -39.18 21.93
C PRO A 274 -9.09 -37.73 21.57
N PRO A 275 -9.96 -36.73 21.84
CA PRO A 275 -9.74 -35.35 21.41
C PRO A 275 -8.46 -34.74 22.01
N PRO A 276 -7.76 -33.86 21.25
CA PRO A 276 -6.53 -33.23 21.70
C PRO A 276 -6.80 -32.38 22.94
N ILE A 277 -5.95 -32.55 23.95
CA ILE A 277 -5.95 -31.75 25.18
C ILE A 277 -5.64 -30.31 24.79
N PRO A 278 -6.37 -29.29 25.31
CA PRO A 278 -6.05 -27.89 25.06
C PRO A 278 -4.63 -27.59 25.54
N VAL A 279 -3.74 -27.31 24.59
CA VAL A 279 -2.34 -26.99 24.87
C VAL A 279 -2.18 -25.48 25.01
N ASP A 280 -1.33 -25.06 25.95
CA ASP A 280 -0.97 -23.66 26.11
C ASP A 280 -0.14 -23.18 24.90
N LEU A 281 -0.55 -22.07 24.28
CA LEU A 281 0.05 -21.57 23.05
C LEU A 281 1.35 -20.83 23.37
N GLN A 282 2.49 -21.46 23.11
CA GLN A 282 3.81 -20.85 23.36
C GLN A 282 4.43 -20.33 22.07
N LEU A 283 5.06 -19.15 22.11
CA LEU A 283 5.81 -18.60 20.96
C LEU A 283 6.95 -19.54 20.51
N ALA A 284 7.51 -20.32 21.43
CA ALA A 284 8.51 -21.34 21.13
C ALA A 284 8.00 -22.42 20.15
N ASP A 285 6.69 -22.60 20.02
CA ASP A 285 6.06 -23.56 19.10
C ASP A 285 6.35 -23.21 17.63
N LEU A 286 6.62 -21.94 17.32
CA LEU A 286 6.98 -21.48 15.98
C LEU A 286 8.30 -22.09 15.49
N VAL A 287 9.21 -22.46 16.40
CA VAL A 287 10.52 -23.03 16.08
C VAL A 287 10.63 -24.51 16.46
N ARG A 288 9.62 -25.09 17.11
CA ARG A 288 9.60 -26.50 17.51
C ARG A 288 8.88 -27.38 16.50
N VAL A 289 9.26 -28.65 16.41
CA VAL A 289 8.54 -29.68 15.65
C VAL A 289 7.93 -30.65 16.65
N PHE A 290 6.65 -30.91 16.46
CA PHE A 290 5.86 -31.83 17.28
C PHE A 290 5.69 -33.13 16.51
N THR A 291 6.40 -34.17 16.93
CA THR A 291 6.23 -35.54 16.43
C THR A 291 5.43 -36.32 17.47
N GLN A 292 4.43 -37.09 17.02
CA GLN A 292 3.59 -37.87 17.95
C GLN A 292 4.46 -38.84 18.76
N GLY A 293 4.37 -38.74 20.10
CA GLY A 293 5.09 -39.64 21.02
C GLY A 293 6.54 -39.24 21.35
N GLN A 294 7.05 -38.14 20.81
CA GLN A 294 8.39 -37.63 21.10
C GLN A 294 8.34 -36.24 21.76
N PRO A 295 9.33 -35.88 22.59
CA PRO A 295 9.46 -34.53 23.10
C PRO A 295 9.63 -33.53 21.95
N PRO A 296 9.15 -32.29 22.10
CA PRO A 296 9.26 -31.28 21.05
C PRO A 296 10.73 -30.94 20.77
N GLU A 297 11.14 -31.10 19.51
CA GLU A 297 12.51 -30.82 19.08
C GLU A 297 12.62 -29.45 18.42
N LEU A 298 13.77 -28.78 18.60
CA LEU A 298 14.02 -27.48 17.99
C LEU A 298 14.41 -27.66 16.52
N SER A 299 13.69 -27.00 15.61
CA SER A 299 13.94 -27.10 14.17
C SER A 299 14.71 -25.89 13.67
N LEU A 300 15.95 -26.13 13.27
CA LEU A 300 16.81 -25.12 12.64
C LEU A 300 16.15 -24.54 11.39
N ALA A 301 15.49 -25.36 10.57
CA ALA A 301 14.82 -24.91 9.35
C ALA A 301 13.65 -23.94 9.63
N LYS A 302 12.82 -24.23 10.64
CA LYS A 302 11.76 -23.29 11.07
C LYS A 302 12.34 -21.98 11.60
N ALA A 303 13.41 -22.06 12.41
CA ALA A 303 14.11 -20.87 12.91
C ALA A 303 14.69 -20.02 11.76
N GLN A 304 15.31 -20.65 10.76
CA GLN A 304 15.82 -19.98 9.58
C GLN A 304 14.70 -19.31 8.76
N MET A 305 13.58 -20.00 8.53
CA MET A 305 12.41 -19.43 7.84
C MET A 305 11.84 -18.22 8.59
N LEU A 306 11.72 -18.30 9.91
CA LEU A 306 11.25 -17.21 10.75
C LEU A 306 12.21 -16.01 10.68
N PHE A 307 13.51 -16.25 10.80
CA PHE A 307 14.55 -15.22 10.68
C PHE A 307 14.44 -14.46 9.35
N TRP A 308 14.42 -15.17 8.23
CA TRP A 308 14.31 -14.54 6.91
C TRP A 308 13.00 -13.77 6.72
N THR A 309 11.91 -14.28 7.28
CA THR A 309 10.61 -13.59 7.22
C THR A 309 10.65 -12.27 7.97
N LEU A 310 11.16 -12.27 9.21
CA LEU A 310 11.26 -11.07 10.02
C LEU A 310 12.21 -10.04 9.39
N LEU A 311 13.35 -10.50 8.89
CA LEU A 311 14.32 -9.65 8.20
C LEU A 311 13.68 -8.97 6.97
N LEU A 312 13.01 -9.73 6.11
CA LEU A 312 12.37 -9.17 4.92
C LEU A 312 11.19 -8.27 5.26
N LEU A 313 10.43 -8.57 6.30
CA LEU A 313 9.31 -7.73 6.74
C LEU A 313 9.82 -6.37 7.26
N VAL A 314 10.89 -6.36 8.06
CA VAL A 314 11.52 -5.13 8.53
C VAL A 314 12.10 -4.33 7.35
N LEU A 315 12.83 -4.99 6.45
CA LEU A 315 13.37 -4.34 5.26
C LEU A 315 12.27 -3.76 4.38
N PHE A 316 11.19 -4.51 4.15
CA PHE A 316 10.06 -4.07 3.34
C PHE A 316 9.39 -2.84 3.92
N ILE A 317 9.10 -2.83 5.22
CA ILE A 317 8.49 -1.66 5.88
C ILE A 317 9.44 -0.48 5.84
N ALA A 318 10.70 -0.66 6.24
CA ALA A 318 11.68 0.41 6.29
C ALA A 318 11.94 1.02 4.91
N LYS A 319 12.19 0.18 3.89
CA LYS A 319 12.42 0.63 2.51
C LYS A 319 11.20 1.31 1.93
N SER A 320 10.01 0.76 2.16
CA SER A 320 8.79 1.41 1.67
C SER A 320 8.69 2.82 2.26
N ILE A 321 8.75 2.96 3.59
CA ILE A 321 8.68 4.26 4.28
C ILE A 321 9.74 5.25 3.75
N LEU A 322 10.99 4.80 3.56
CA LEU A 322 12.09 5.65 3.09
C LEU A 322 11.93 6.07 1.63
N ASP A 323 11.53 5.16 0.76
CA ASP A 323 11.42 5.41 -0.69
C ASP A 323 10.09 6.13 -1.04
N GLY A 324 9.12 6.17 -0.12
CA GLY A 324 7.82 6.77 -0.37
C GLY A 324 7.01 6.03 -1.45
N ALA A 325 7.32 4.74 -1.66
CA ALA A 325 6.62 3.84 -2.58
C ALA A 325 6.62 2.41 -2.01
N ILE A 326 5.76 1.54 -2.54
CA ILE A 326 5.82 0.10 -2.20
C ILE A 326 7.16 -0.43 -2.70
N TRP A 327 7.99 -0.91 -1.78
CA TRP A 327 9.28 -1.46 -2.15
C TRP A 327 9.10 -2.75 -2.97
N GLU A 328 9.56 -2.73 -4.22
CA GLU A 328 9.69 -3.92 -5.03
C GLU A 328 10.85 -4.77 -4.51
N VAL A 329 10.52 -5.91 -3.92
CA VAL A 329 11.52 -6.83 -3.40
C VAL A 329 12.33 -7.38 -4.59
N PRO A 330 13.67 -7.22 -4.60
CA PRO A 330 14.50 -7.76 -5.66
C PRO A 330 14.30 -9.27 -5.80
N TRP A 331 14.13 -9.74 -7.04
CA TRP A 331 14.01 -11.16 -7.37
C TRP A 331 15.06 -12.07 -6.73
N PRO A 332 16.34 -11.68 -6.59
CA PRO A 332 17.32 -12.49 -5.87
C PRO A 332 16.94 -12.79 -4.42
N LEU A 333 16.33 -11.83 -3.70
CA LEU A 333 15.87 -12.04 -2.32
C LEU A 333 14.65 -12.98 -2.28
N VAL A 334 13.73 -12.83 -3.23
CA VAL A 334 12.59 -13.74 -3.38
C VAL A 334 13.06 -15.17 -3.63
N ALA A 335 14.03 -15.35 -4.53
CA ALA A 335 14.62 -16.64 -4.84
C ALA A 335 15.34 -17.26 -3.63
N LEU A 336 16.14 -16.48 -2.89
CA LEU A 336 16.79 -16.92 -1.65
C LEU A 336 15.78 -17.41 -0.61
N LEU A 337 14.65 -16.72 -0.45
CA LEU A 337 13.58 -17.18 0.42
C LEU A 337 12.98 -18.50 -0.11
N GLY A 338 12.68 -18.57 -1.41
CA GLY A 338 12.19 -19.79 -2.06
C GLY A 338 13.11 -20.99 -1.84
N PHE A 339 14.43 -20.82 -1.95
CA PHE A 339 15.41 -21.88 -1.67
C PHE A 339 15.39 -22.32 -0.20
N SER A 340 15.28 -21.37 0.73
CA SER A 340 15.19 -21.70 2.17
C SER A 340 13.94 -22.53 2.49
N GLN A 341 12.83 -22.26 1.78
CA GLN A 341 11.57 -22.99 1.92
C GLN A 341 11.61 -24.36 1.23
N ALA A 342 12.21 -24.45 0.05
CA ALA A 342 12.38 -25.69 -0.68
C ALA A 342 13.22 -26.71 0.11
N GLY A 343 14.30 -26.24 0.77
CA GLY A 343 15.11 -27.09 1.65
C GLY A 343 14.32 -27.70 2.81
N TYR A 344 13.40 -26.94 3.40
CA TYR A 344 12.50 -27.44 4.45
C TYR A 344 11.46 -28.44 3.92
N LEU A 345 10.91 -28.23 2.72
CA LEU A 345 9.97 -29.18 2.13
C LEU A 345 10.66 -30.48 1.72
N ALA A 346 11.89 -30.40 1.21
CA ALA A 346 12.68 -31.57 0.84
C ALA A 346 12.94 -32.50 2.03
N SER A 347 13.27 -31.95 3.21
CA SER A 347 13.47 -32.78 4.42
C SER A 347 12.19 -33.44 4.91
N LYS A 348 11.02 -32.86 4.64
CA LYS A 348 9.71 -33.49 4.93
C LYS A 348 9.26 -34.53 3.89
N LEU A 349 9.86 -34.56 2.71
CA LEU A 349 9.46 -35.44 1.60
C LEU A 349 10.30 -36.72 1.52
N ASN A 350 11.44 -36.80 2.23
CA ASN A 350 12.28 -37.98 2.25
C ASN A 350 12.11 -38.77 3.57
N PRO A 351 11.16 -39.72 3.66
CA PRO A 351 10.89 -40.49 4.88
C PRO A 351 11.95 -41.55 5.21
N GLN A 352 13.02 -41.70 4.42
CA GLN A 352 14.02 -42.77 4.62
C GLN A 352 15.15 -42.44 5.61
N ASN A 353 15.19 -41.24 6.20
CA ASN A 353 16.23 -40.82 7.17
C ASN A 353 15.70 -40.51 8.59
N GLN A 354 14.54 -41.05 8.98
CA GLN A 354 14.05 -40.99 10.36
C GLN A 354 13.73 -42.37 10.91
#